data_AF-A0A498MRT6-F1
#
_entry.id   AF-A0A498MRT6-F1
#
_cell.length_a   1.000
_cell.length_b   1.000
_cell.length_c   1.000
_cell.angle_alpha   90.00
_cell.angle_beta   90.00
_cell.angle_gamma   90.00
#
_symmetry.space_group_name_H-M   'P 1'
#
loop_
_entity.id
_entity.type
_entity.pdbx_description
1 polymer ?
#
loop_
_entity_poly.entity_id
_entity_poly.type
_entity_poly.pdbx_seq_one_letter_code
_entity_poly.pdbx_strand_id
1 'polypeptide(L)'
;MIDEPNSNPELSPWEANYQLLVCEGLFDEYLEMVLQFGFITIFVAACPLAPLFALINNWVEVRLDAQKFVCEYRRPVVERAQDIGIWLTILNFISYLAVISNAFLISFTSDFLPRLFYRYTTGSMRGYINFTLSVAPANFTQSHMTCRYRGLRDDKGQSTQDYYHLLAIRLSFVIIFEHVVLLIGRVIDWMVPDIPEEVEIKIKREHYMAKEALAENQSLSKTVLGDMERQISELRQRGRIQSPMNNSLSPSSPPPEHEDKPTV
;
A
#
# COMPACT_ATOMS: atom_id res chain seq x y z
N MET A 1 42.03 47.76 -26.10
CA MET A 1 40.64 47.29 -26.06
C MET A 1 40.75 45.80 -25.82
N ILE A 2 40.79 45.41 -24.54
CA ILE A 2 40.89 44.01 -24.12
C ILE A 2 39.44 43.62 -23.85
N ASP A 3 38.92 42.70 -24.64
CA ASP A 3 37.57 42.16 -24.47
C ASP A 3 37.48 41.52 -23.08
N GLU A 4 36.56 42.00 -22.24
CA GLU A 4 36.14 41.27 -21.05
C GLU A 4 35.32 40.06 -21.53
N PRO A 5 35.75 38.81 -21.29
CA PRO A 5 34.89 37.67 -21.49
C PRO A 5 33.83 37.71 -20.40
N ASN A 6 32.59 37.94 -20.82
CA ASN A 6 31.36 37.91 -20.04
C ASN A 6 31.40 36.75 -19.02
N SER A 7 31.74 37.05 -17.77
CA SER A 7 32.02 36.09 -16.71
C SER A 7 30.73 35.66 -16.00
N ASN A 8 29.85 35.00 -16.74
CA ASN A 8 28.99 34.00 -16.13
C ASN A 8 29.68 32.65 -16.38
N PRO A 9 30.52 32.15 -15.46
CA PRO A 9 30.99 30.78 -15.59
C PRO A 9 29.74 29.90 -15.56
N GLU A 10 29.37 29.31 -16.71
CA GLU A 10 28.33 28.28 -16.74
C GLU A 10 28.76 27.22 -15.73
N LEU A 11 28.01 27.12 -14.64
CA LEU A 11 28.33 26.17 -13.57
C LEU A 11 28.43 24.78 -14.19
N SER A 12 29.40 24.01 -13.73
CA SER A 12 29.50 22.64 -14.18
C SER A 12 28.24 21.85 -13.80
N PRO A 13 27.83 20.84 -14.59
CA PRO A 13 26.59 20.11 -14.32
C PRO A 13 26.54 19.48 -12.93
N TRP A 14 27.67 19.04 -12.36
CA TRP A 14 27.71 18.45 -11.03
C TRP A 14 27.61 19.52 -9.92
N GLU A 15 28.17 20.72 -10.11
CA GLU A 15 28.02 21.83 -9.17
C GLU A 15 26.58 22.35 -9.12
N ALA A 16 25.92 22.47 -10.28
CA ALA A 16 24.51 22.82 -10.36
C ALA A 16 23.63 21.77 -9.63
N ASN A 17 23.90 20.48 -9.83
CA ASN A 17 23.20 19.42 -9.10
C ASN A 17 23.50 19.44 -7.60
N TYR A 18 24.72 19.79 -7.18
CA TYR A 18 25.07 19.83 -5.76
C TYR A 18 24.30 20.91 -4.99
N GLN A 19 23.89 22.00 -5.67
CA GLN A 19 23.09 23.08 -5.09
C GLN A 19 21.61 22.72 -4.86
N LEU A 20 21.09 21.67 -5.50
CA LEU A 20 19.72 21.19 -5.32
C LEU A 20 19.50 20.55 -3.94
N LEU A 21 18.25 20.44 -3.51
CA LEU A 21 17.90 19.81 -2.23
C LEU A 21 18.16 18.29 -2.29
N VAL A 22 18.53 17.71 -1.14
CA VAL A 22 18.60 16.25 -1.01
C VAL A 22 17.20 15.70 -0.84
N CYS A 23 16.86 14.64 -1.56
CA CYS A 23 15.62 13.91 -1.35
C CYS A 23 15.79 13.03 -0.10
N GLU A 24 15.13 13.37 1.01
CA GLU A 24 15.20 12.65 2.28
C GLU A 24 14.26 11.42 2.35
N GLY A 25 13.45 11.21 1.30
CA GLY A 25 12.55 10.07 1.17
C GLY A 25 11.15 10.50 0.69
N LEU A 26 10.23 9.53 0.64
CA LEU A 26 8.82 9.76 0.26
C LEU A 26 7.86 9.78 1.47
N PHE A 27 8.38 9.75 2.70
CA PHE A 27 7.55 9.62 3.90
C PHE A 27 6.53 10.75 4.03
N ASP A 28 6.97 12.00 3.88
CA ASP A 28 6.09 13.17 4.02
C ASP A 28 5.06 13.24 2.88
N GLU A 29 5.46 12.89 1.66
CA GLU A 29 4.55 12.84 0.50
C GLU A 29 3.43 11.80 0.71
N TYR A 30 3.78 10.61 1.24
CA TYR A 30 2.77 9.62 1.62
C TYR A 30 1.91 10.07 2.81
N LEU A 31 2.52 10.70 3.82
CA LEU A 31 1.81 11.18 5.00
C LEU A 31 0.71 12.19 4.61
N GLU A 32 1.03 13.15 3.74
CA GLU A 32 0.08 14.14 3.24
C GLU A 32 -1.10 13.47 2.54
N MET A 33 -0.82 12.53 1.63
CA MET A 33 -1.86 11.80 0.89
C MET A 33 -2.75 10.95 1.82
N VAL A 34 -2.17 10.31 2.83
CA VAL A 34 -2.89 9.49 3.80
C VAL A 34 -3.76 10.35 4.74
N LEU A 35 -3.26 11.51 5.17
CA LEU A 35 -4.04 12.46 5.96
C LEU A 35 -5.24 12.98 5.15
N GLN A 36 -5.03 13.32 3.89
CA GLN A 36 -6.11 13.74 2.99
C GLN A 36 -7.16 12.64 2.84
N PHE A 37 -6.74 11.38 2.62
CA PHE A 37 -7.65 10.24 2.60
C PHE A 37 -8.45 10.10 3.91
N GLY A 38 -7.80 10.28 5.06
CA GLY A 38 -8.46 10.27 6.37
C GLY A 38 -9.53 11.35 6.51
N PHE A 39 -9.24 12.58 6.11
CA PHE A 39 -10.22 13.67 6.16
C PHE A 39 -11.44 13.41 5.29
N ILE A 40 -11.24 12.84 4.10
CA ILE A 40 -12.33 12.50 3.19
C ILE A 40 -13.19 11.38 3.79
N THR A 41 -12.57 10.30 4.23
CA THR A 41 -13.29 9.08 4.60
C THR A 41 -13.95 9.17 5.98
N ILE A 42 -13.27 9.71 6.99
CA ILE A 42 -13.78 9.76 8.37
C ILE A 42 -14.94 10.76 8.52
N PHE A 43 -14.93 11.85 7.74
CA PHE A 43 -15.87 12.98 7.90
C PHE A 43 -16.81 13.18 6.70
N VAL A 44 -16.90 12.23 5.77
CA VAL A 44 -17.77 12.36 4.59
C VAL A 44 -19.24 12.61 4.96
N ALA A 45 -19.73 12.02 6.05
CA ALA A 45 -21.11 12.21 6.50
C ALA A 45 -21.41 13.66 6.94
N ALA A 46 -20.39 14.42 7.34
CA ALA A 46 -20.53 15.82 7.73
C ALA A 46 -20.38 16.79 6.55
N CYS A 47 -19.45 16.51 5.62
CA CYS A 47 -19.21 17.35 4.45
C CYS A 47 -19.15 16.50 3.16
N PRO A 48 -20.26 16.41 2.40
CA PRO A 48 -20.30 15.59 1.18
C PRO A 48 -19.46 16.16 0.02
N LEU A 49 -19.03 17.42 0.10
CA LEU A 49 -18.18 18.06 -0.93
C LEU A 49 -16.68 17.76 -0.75
N ALA A 50 -16.25 17.16 0.37
CA ALA A 50 -14.84 16.88 0.63
C ALA A 50 -14.13 16.09 -0.48
N PRO A 51 -14.72 15.03 -1.09
CA PRO A 51 -14.09 14.32 -2.20
C PRO A 51 -13.81 15.20 -3.43
N LEU A 52 -14.65 16.21 -3.69
CA LEU A 52 -14.45 17.12 -4.82
C LEU A 52 -13.22 18.01 -4.60
N PHE A 53 -13.06 18.55 -3.40
CA PHE A 53 -11.88 19.34 -3.05
C PHE A 53 -10.61 18.50 -3.10
N ALA A 54 -10.68 17.26 -2.60
CA ALA A 54 -9.58 16.31 -2.69
C ALA A 54 -9.18 15.96 -4.13
N LEU A 55 -10.16 15.83 -5.04
CA LEU A 55 -9.87 15.56 -6.45
C LEU A 55 -9.10 16.72 -7.10
N ILE A 56 -9.51 17.96 -6.83
CA ILE A 56 -8.82 19.15 -7.32
C ILE A 56 -7.43 19.24 -6.70
N ASN A 57 -7.30 18.96 -5.40
CA ASN A 57 -6.01 18.96 -4.72
C ASN A 57 -5.06 17.94 -5.36
N ASN A 58 -5.48 16.67 -5.47
CA ASN A 58 -4.69 15.60 -6.09
C ASN A 58 -4.30 15.91 -7.53
N TRP A 59 -5.15 16.60 -8.29
CA TRP A 59 -4.83 16.99 -9.67
C TRP A 59 -3.67 17.98 -9.73
N VAL A 60 -3.68 18.97 -8.84
CA VAL A 60 -2.60 19.96 -8.74
C VAL A 60 -1.35 19.33 -8.13
N GLU A 61 -1.52 18.51 -7.09
CA GLU A 61 -0.45 17.85 -6.35
C GLU A 61 0.46 17.03 -7.26
N VAL A 62 -0.12 16.16 -8.10
CA VAL A 62 0.66 15.34 -9.04
C VAL A 62 1.55 16.18 -9.96
N ARG A 63 1.15 17.42 -10.28
CA ARG A 63 1.95 18.34 -11.11
C ARG A 63 3.02 19.04 -10.30
N LEU A 64 2.68 19.49 -9.09
CA LEU A 64 3.63 20.15 -8.19
C LEU A 64 4.72 19.18 -7.74
N ASP A 65 4.38 17.96 -7.37
CA ASP A 65 5.34 16.90 -7.03
C ASP A 65 6.26 16.59 -8.20
N ALA A 66 5.71 16.44 -9.40
CA ALA A 66 6.52 16.19 -10.59
C ALA A 66 7.53 17.33 -10.84
N GLN A 67 7.10 18.59 -10.66
CA GLN A 67 8.00 19.74 -10.78
C GLN A 67 9.06 19.75 -9.67
N LYS A 68 8.68 19.47 -8.42
CA LYS A 68 9.57 19.37 -7.27
C LYS A 68 10.67 18.32 -7.49
N PHE A 69 10.29 17.13 -7.97
CA PHE A 69 11.24 16.05 -8.27
C PHE A 69 12.18 16.35 -9.45
N VAL A 70 11.74 17.11 -10.45
CA VAL A 70 12.53 17.40 -11.65
C VAL A 70 13.40 18.64 -11.48
N CYS A 71 12.92 19.66 -10.77
CA CYS A 71 13.55 20.98 -10.72
C CYS A 71 14.22 21.33 -9.39
N GLU A 72 13.78 20.75 -8.25
CA GLU A 72 14.25 21.16 -6.92
C GLU A 72 15.11 20.10 -6.23
N TYR A 73 14.81 18.82 -6.45
CA TYR A 73 15.55 17.72 -5.86
C TYR A 73 16.72 17.23 -6.71
N ARG A 74 17.78 16.82 -6.03
CA ARG A 74 18.80 15.93 -6.60
C ARG A 74 18.20 14.58 -6.93
N ARG A 75 18.67 14.00 -8.02
CA ARG A 75 18.26 12.66 -8.45
C ARG A 75 18.48 11.64 -7.31
N PRO A 76 17.41 11.03 -6.77
CA PRO A 76 17.55 10.02 -5.73
C PRO A 76 18.14 8.72 -6.30
N VAL A 77 18.71 7.90 -5.43
CA VAL A 77 19.14 6.54 -5.77
C VAL A 77 17.89 5.68 -5.95
N VAL A 78 17.85 4.92 -7.04
CA VAL A 78 16.70 4.07 -7.35
C VAL A 78 16.64 2.88 -6.41
N GLU A 79 15.56 2.78 -5.66
CA GLU A 79 15.23 1.62 -4.83
C GLU A 79 14.04 0.88 -5.42
N ARG A 80 14.08 -0.45 -5.37
CA ARG A 80 12.97 -1.29 -5.86
C ARG A 80 12.10 -1.71 -4.68
N ALA A 81 10.84 -1.30 -4.70
CA ALA A 81 9.80 -1.76 -3.78
C ALA A 81 8.71 -2.51 -4.58
N GLN A 82 8.09 -3.52 -3.97
CA GLN A 82 6.98 -4.27 -4.58
C GLN A 82 5.63 -3.60 -4.29
N ASP A 83 5.56 -2.87 -3.18
CA ASP A 83 4.35 -2.33 -2.58
C ASP A 83 4.64 -1.00 -1.84
N ILE A 84 3.57 -0.32 -1.43
CA ILE A 84 3.65 0.92 -0.63
C ILE A 84 4.04 0.66 0.84
N GLY A 85 4.15 -0.60 1.26
CA GLY A 85 4.55 -1.00 2.61
C GLY A 85 3.49 -0.71 3.69
N ILE A 86 3.93 -0.16 4.83
CA ILE A 86 3.09 0.07 6.03
C ILE A 86 1.85 0.94 5.76
N TRP A 87 1.93 1.82 4.75
CA TRP A 87 0.84 2.71 4.39
C TRP A 87 -0.44 1.98 4.02
N LEU A 88 -0.37 0.79 3.39
CA LEU A 88 -1.55 0.00 3.08
C LEU A 88 -2.28 -0.45 4.36
N THR A 89 -1.53 -0.90 5.36
CA THR A 89 -2.08 -1.26 6.68
C THR A 89 -2.71 -0.06 7.38
N ILE A 90 -2.09 1.12 7.27
CA ILE A 90 -2.63 2.37 7.84
C ILE A 90 -3.93 2.76 7.13
N LEU A 91 -3.98 2.72 5.80
CA LEU A 91 -5.18 3.03 5.00
C LEU A 91 -6.33 2.07 5.32
N ASN A 92 -6.03 0.78 5.51
CA ASN A 92 -7.01 -0.22 5.95
C ASN A 92 -7.56 0.13 7.34
N PHE A 93 -6.68 0.45 8.30
CA PHE A 93 -7.10 0.86 9.64
C PHE A 93 -7.97 2.12 9.63
N ILE A 94 -7.58 3.14 8.86
CA ILE A 94 -8.36 4.38 8.68
C ILE A 94 -9.73 4.07 8.08
N SER A 95 -9.80 3.14 7.12
CA SER A 95 -11.06 2.75 6.48
C SER A 95 -12.03 2.07 7.46
N TYR A 96 -11.55 1.18 8.34
CA TYR A 96 -12.36 0.62 9.43
C TYR A 96 -12.81 1.70 10.42
N LEU A 97 -11.91 2.61 10.82
CA LEU A 97 -12.23 3.72 11.72
C LEU A 97 -13.25 4.70 11.10
N ALA A 98 -13.19 4.90 9.78
CA ALA A 98 -14.12 5.74 9.05
C ALA A 98 -15.56 5.20 9.10
N VAL A 99 -15.75 3.89 8.99
CA VAL A 99 -17.10 3.27 9.11
C VAL A 99 -17.71 3.59 10.48
N ILE A 100 -16.95 3.35 11.54
CA ILE A 100 -17.38 3.60 12.92
C ILE A 100 -17.67 5.10 13.11
N SER A 101 -16.73 5.97 12.72
CA SER A 101 -16.84 7.42 12.91
C SER A 101 -18.06 8.00 12.19
N ASN A 102 -18.30 7.60 10.93
CA ASN A 102 -19.48 8.04 10.18
C ASN A 102 -20.78 7.54 10.82
N ALA A 103 -20.82 6.32 11.37
CA ALA A 103 -21.99 5.82 12.10
C ALA A 103 -22.32 6.70 13.31
N PHE A 104 -21.29 7.10 14.08
CA PHE A 104 -21.44 8.03 15.20
C PHE A 104 -21.85 9.45 14.76
N LEU A 105 -21.27 9.98 13.68
CA LEU A 105 -21.65 11.29 13.13
C LEU A 105 -23.14 11.31 12.71
N ILE A 106 -23.59 10.27 12.02
CA ILE A 106 -25.00 10.19 11.58
C ILE A 106 -25.95 10.00 12.75
N SER A 107 -25.57 9.22 13.77
CA SER A 107 -26.47 8.91 14.89
C SER A 107 -26.53 10.00 15.97
N PHE A 108 -25.38 10.57 16.35
CA PHE A 108 -25.27 11.52 17.46
C PHE A 108 -25.22 12.98 17.02
N THR A 109 -24.45 13.29 15.98
CA THR A 109 -24.26 14.67 15.52
C THR A 109 -25.43 15.15 14.66
N SER A 110 -25.94 14.28 13.77
CA SER A 110 -27.07 14.63 12.90
C SER A 110 -28.41 14.58 13.62
N ASP A 111 -29.33 15.46 13.20
CA ASP A 111 -30.74 15.44 13.61
C ASP A 111 -31.57 14.40 12.84
N PHE A 112 -30.95 13.53 12.06
CA PHE A 112 -31.66 12.52 11.26
C PHE A 112 -32.50 11.56 12.13
N LEU A 113 -31.89 10.89 13.11
CA LEU A 113 -32.58 9.91 13.95
C LEU A 113 -33.68 10.52 14.84
N PRO A 114 -33.47 11.65 15.55
CA PRO A 114 -34.53 12.27 16.35
C PRO A 114 -35.74 12.72 15.52
N ARG A 115 -35.51 13.27 14.31
CA ARG A 115 -36.58 13.63 13.38
C ARG A 115 -37.34 12.41 12.88
N LEU A 116 -36.63 11.32 12.57
CA LEU A 116 -37.24 10.07 12.15
C LEU A 116 -38.10 9.46 13.26
N PHE A 117 -37.58 9.42 14.49
CA PHE A 117 -38.30 8.95 15.68
C PHE A 117 -39.59 9.74 15.90
N TYR A 118 -39.52 11.08 15.89
CA TYR A 118 -40.69 11.94 16.08
C TYR A 118 -41.73 11.77 14.96
N ARG A 119 -41.27 11.67 13.70
CA ARG A 119 -42.16 11.45 12.55
C ARG A 119 -42.88 10.10 12.66
N TYR A 120 -42.19 9.07 13.15
CA TYR A 120 -42.79 7.74 13.33
C TYR A 120 -43.84 7.72 14.44
N THR A 121 -43.60 8.41 15.56
CA THR A 121 -44.53 8.43 16.70
C THR A 121 -45.74 9.35 16.49
N THR A 122 -45.53 10.52 15.90
CA THR A 122 -46.56 11.57 15.79
C THR A 122 -47.19 11.64 14.39
N GLY A 123 -46.57 11.03 13.38
CA GLY A 123 -47.04 11.04 11.98
C GLY A 123 -46.83 12.38 11.23
N SER A 124 -46.49 13.46 11.94
CA SER A 124 -46.28 14.81 11.38
C SER A 124 -44.99 15.43 11.92
N MET A 125 -44.39 16.35 11.15
CA MET A 125 -43.22 17.14 11.59
C MET A 125 -43.63 18.44 12.31
N ARG A 126 -44.93 18.76 12.37
CA ARG A 126 -45.42 19.96 13.07
C ARG A 126 -45.26 19.76 14.58
N GLY A 127 -44.51 20.67 15.21
CA GLY A 127 -44.23 20.61 16.65
C GLY A 127 -42.91 19.94 17.04
N TYR A 128 -42.09 19.50 16.08
CA TYR A 128 -40.79 18.86 16.36
C TYR A 128 -39.86 19.70 17.25
N ILE A 129 -39.79 21.02 17.01
CA ILE A 129 -38.96 21.91 17.83
C ILE A 129 -39.48 21.99 19.28
N ASN A 130 -40.81 22.02 19.48
CA ASN A 130 -41.39 22.03 20.83
C ASN A 130 -41.14 20.72 21.57
N PHE A 131 -41.14 19.59 20.86
CA PHE A 131 -40.77 18.27 21.41
C PHE A 131 -39.29 18.18 21.81
N THR A 132 -38.40 18.77 21.01
CA THR A 132 -36.93 18.69 21.23
C THR A 132 -36.43 19.62 22.35
N LEU A 133 -37.25 20.58 22.77
CA LEU A 133 -36.89 21.61 23.74
C LEU A 133 -37.47 21.29 25.12
N SER A 134 -36.61 21.22 26.13
CA SER A 134 -36.99 21.13 27.56
C SER A 134 -37.09 22.51 28.21
N VAL A 135 -37.92 22.64 29.24
CA VAL A 135 -38.03 23.87 30.05
C VAL A 135 -36.95 23.86 31.13
N ALA A 136 -36.26 24.98 31.32
CA ALA A 136 -35.27 25.15 32.38
C ALA A 136 -35.95 25.14 33.77
N PRO A 137 -35.39 24.44 34.77
CA PRO A 137 -35.96 24.42 36.11
C PRO A 137 -35.95 25.82 36.73
N ALA A 138 -37.00 26.13 37.49
CA ALA A 138 -37.27 27.47 38.03
C ALA A 138 -36.12 28.06 38.87
N ASN A 139 -35.28 27.20 39.45
CA ASN A 139 -34.10 27.60 40.25
C ASN A 139 -33.09 28.45 39.45
N PHE A 140 -33.07 28.34 38.12
CA PHE A 140 -32.14 29.08 37.26
C PHE A 140 -32.77 30.33 36.61
N THR A 141 -34.08 30.52 36.74
CA THR A 141 -34.80 31.60 36.08
C THR A 141 -35.23 32.65 37.09
N GLN A 142 -34.67 33.86 37.00
CA GLN A 142 -35.17 35.01 37.77
C GLN A 142 -36.46 35.52 37.11
N SER A 143 -37.45 35.92 37.90
CA SER A 143 -38.60 36.73 37.43
C SER A 143 -39.58 36.04 36.46
N HIS A 144 -39.96 34.76 36.68
CA HIS A 144 -40.99 34.05 35.89
C HIS A 144 -40.72 33.95 34.36
N MET A 145 -39.49 34.17 33.90
CA MET A 145 -39.13 33.92 32.50
C MET A 145 -38.90 32.43 32.26
N THR A 146 -39.65 31.83 31.33
CA THR A 146 -39.45 30.44 30.93
C THR A 146 -38.41 30.36 29.81
N CYS A 147 -37.25 29.78 30.11
CA CYS A 147 -36.20 29.51 29.13
C CYS A 147 -36.29 28.07 28.66
N ARG A 148 -36.09 27.83 27.36
CA ARG A 148 -36.02 26.47 26.79
C ARG A 148 -34.61 26.17 26.30
N TYR A 149 -34.17 24.93 26.51
CA TYR A 149 -32.86 24.44 26.04
C TYR A 149 -33.04 23.12 25.30
N ARG A 150 -32.07 22.79 24.43
CA ARG A 150 -32.09 21.53 23.69
C ARG A 150 -31.84 20.37 24.65
N GLY A 151 -32.84 19.50 24.79
CA GLY A 151 -32.81 18.37 25.71
C GLY A 151 -34.15 17.67 25.75
N LEU A 152 -34.15 16.39 26.07
CA LEU A 152 -35.37 15.60 26.34
C LEU A 152 -35.40 15.29 27.85
N ARG A 153 -35.76 16.30 28.64
CA ARG A 153 -35.85 16.26 30.09
C ARG A 153 -37.21 16.74 30.54
N ASP A 154 -37.67 16.17 31.64
CA ASP A 154 -38.89 16.56 32.33
C ASP A 154 -38.70 17.91 33.07
N ASP A 155 -39.79 18.51 33.54
CA ASP A 155 -39.78 19.82 34.23
C ASP A 155 -38.93 19.80 35.52
N LYS A 156 -38.73 18.60 36.09
CA LYS A 156 -37.85 18.36 37.26
C LYS A 156 -36.37 18.20 36.91
N GLY A 157 -36.01 18.30 35.63
CA GLY A 157 -34.64 18.14 35.11
C GLY A 157 -34.17 16.69 34.93
N GLN A 158 -35.05 15.70 35.16
CA GLN A 158 -34.78 14.27 34.95
C GLN A 158 -34.91 13.89 33.47
N SER A 159 -34.17 12.89 33.01
CA SER A 159 -34.27 12.41 31.62
C SER A 159 -35.62 11.75 31.35
N THR A 160 -36.29 12.16 30.27
CA THR A 160 -37.59 11.60 29.88
C THR A 160 -37.44 10.18 29.33
N GLN A 161 -38.49 9.36 29.35
CA GLN A 161 -38.48 8.04 28.72
C GLN A 161 -38.09 8.10 27.22
N ASP A 162 -38.53 9.14 26.50
CA ASP A 162 -38.19 9.37 25.10
C ASP A 162 -36.68 9.56 24.88
N TYR A 163 -35.95 10.09 25.87
CA TYR A 163 -34.49 10.19 25.81
C TYR A 163 -33.85 8.81 25.74
N TYR A 164 -34.29 7.86 26.57
CA TYR A 164 -33.76 6.51 26.59
C TYR A 164 -34.13 5.72 25.33
N HIS A 165 -35.36 5.89 24.81
CA HIS A 165 -35.76 5.31 23.52
C HIS A 165 -34.89 5.83 22.37
N LEU A 166 -34.67 7.14 22.31
CA LEU A 166 -33.82 7.75 21.29
C LEU A 166 -32.35 7.29 21.42
N LEU A 167 -31.85 7.16 22.64
CA LEU A 167 -30.50 6.63 22.91
C LEU A 167 -30.37 5.18 22.43
N ALA A 168 -31.35 4.32 22.74
CA ALA A 168 -31.37 2.94 22.29
C ALA A 168 -31.41 2.84 20.75
N ILE A 169 -32.20 3.69 20.09
CA ILE A 169 -32.26 3.78 18.62
C ILE A 169 -30.90 4.21 18.05
N ARG A 170 -30.25 5.21 18.64
CA ARG A 170 -28.91 5.66 18.20
C ARG A 170 -27.88 4.55 18.27
N LEU A 171 -27.80 3.85 19.40
CA LEU A 171 -26.84 2.75 19.58
C LEU A 171 -27.15 1.58 18.64
N SER A 172 -28.44 1.24 18.48
CA SER A 172 -28.87 0.18 17.54
C SER A 172 -28.52 0.53 16.10
N PHE A 173 -28.71 1.80 15.70
CA PHE A 173 -28.34 2.28 14.37
C PHE A 173 -26.84 2.13 14.12
N VAL A 174 -25.98 2.49 15.08
CA VAL A 174 -24.52 2.35 14.93
C VAL A 174 -24.15 0.89 14.67
N ILE A 175 -24.66 -0.04 15.47
CA ILE A 175 -24.38 -1.48 15.33
C ILE A 175 -24.84 -1.97 13.95
N ILE A 176 -26.07 -1.66 13.55
CA ILE A 176 -26.62 -2.11 12.26
C ILE A 176 -25.83 -1.51 11.09
N PHE A 177 -25.56 -0.20 11.14
CA PHE A 177 -24.83 0.50 10.08
C PHE A 177 -23.42 -0.08 9.91
N GLU A 178 -22.69 -0.29 11.00
CA GLU A 178 -21.36 -0.89 10.98
C GLU A 178 -21.39 -2.28 10.35
N HIS A 179 -22.26 -3.18 10.80
CA HIS A 179 -22.32 -4.55 10.28
C HIS A 179 -22.72 -4.59 8.80
N VAL A 180 -23.65 -3.74 8.36
CA VAL A 180 -24.07 -3.67 6.97
C VAL A 180 -22.94 -3.17 6.07
N VAL A 181 -22.25 -2.09 6.44
CA VAL A 181 -21.16 -1.53 5.63
C VAL A 181 -19.97 -2.51 5.58
N LEU A 182 -19.62 -3.13 6.70
CA LEU A 182 -18.56 -4.15 6.72
C LEU A 182 -18.93 -5.41 5.91
N LEU A 183 -20.21 -5.80 5.92
CA LEU A 183 -20.68 -6.90 5.09
C LEU A 183 -20.55 -6.56 3.60
N ILE A 184 -20.96 -5.36 3.20
CA ILE A 184 -20.80 -4.89 1.81
C ILE A 184 -19.33 -4.86 1.42
N GLY A 185 -18.45 -4.36 2.29
CA GLY A 185 -17.00 -4.39 2.07
C GLY A 185 -16.48 -5.81 1.81
N ARG A 186 -16.85 -6.78 2.65
CA ARG A 186 -16.47 -8.19 2.44
C ARG A 186 -17.02 -8.80 1.15
N VAL A 187 -18.22 -8.39 0.73
CA VAL A 187 -18.79 -8.85 -0.54
C VAL A 187 -17.99 -8.29 -1.72
N ILE A 188 -17.57 -7.03 -1.64
CA ILE A 188 -16.72 -6.41 -2.67
C ILE A 188 -15.36 -7.12 -2.73
N ASP A 189 -14.71 -7.35 -1.58
CA ASP A 189 -13.44 -8.07 -1.50
C ASP A 189 -13.57 -9.50 -2.04
N TRP A 190 -14.72 -10.15 -1.85
CA TRP A 190 -14.98 -11.48 -2.42
C TRP A 190 -15.23 -11.45 -3.94
N MET A 191 -15.81 -10.35 -4.46
CA MET A 191 -16.17 -10.22 -5.87
C MET A 191 -14.97 -9.81 -6.74
N VAL A 192 -14.05 -9.01 -6.21
CA VAL A 192 -12.90 -8.49 -6.95
C VAL A 192 -11.69 -9.39 -6.69
N PRO A 193 -11.19 -10.15 -7.69
CA PRO A 193 -9.99 -10.96 -7.52
C PRO A 193 -8.75 -10.07 -7.35
N ASP A 194 -7.86 -10.44 -6.43
CA ASP A 194 -6.63 -9.68 -6.13
C ASP A 194 -5.68 -9.54 -7.32
N ILE A 195 -5.70 -10.50 -8.26
CA ILE A 195 -4.85 -10.50 -9.45
C ILE A 195 -5.74 -10.45 -10.69
N PRO A 196 -5.60 -9.43 -11.56
CA PRO A 196 -6.36 -9.37 -12.81
C PRO A 196 -5.89 -10.45 -13.79
N GLU A 197 -6.83 -11.00 -14.56
CA GLU A 197 -6.62 -12.11 -15.49
C GLU A 197 -5.51 -11.82 -16.52
N GLU A 198 -5.43 -10.59 -17.02
CA GLU A 198 -4.40 -10.19 -17.99
C GLU A 198 -2.97 -10.37 -17.45
N VAL A 199 -2.76 -10.03 -16.18
CA VAL A 199 -1.47 -10.16 -15.51
C VAL A 199 -1.18 -11.63 -15.23
N GLU A 200 -2.19 -12.40 -14.80
CA GLU A 200 -2.04 -13.84 -14.60
C GLU A 200 -1.62 -14.55 -15.90
N ILE A 201 -2.27 -14.23 -17.02
CA ILE A 201 -1.92 -14.77 -18.35
C ILE A 201 -0.49 -14.37 -18.72
N LYS A 202 -0.09 -13.12 -18.47
CA LYS A 202 1.26 -12.64 -18.79
C LYS A 202 2.33 -13.35 -17.97
N ILE A 203 2.12 -13.51 -16.66
CA ILE A 203 3.02 -14.26 -15.77
C ILE A 203 3.14 -15.72 -16.23
N LYS A 204 2.01 -16.38 -16.56
CA LYS A 204 2.00 -17.76 -17.08
C LYS A 204 2.78 -17.87 -18.40
N ARG A 205 2.63 -16.88 -19.29
CA ARG A 205 3.35 -16.83 -20.57
C ARG A 205 4.85 -16.68 -20.37
N GLU A 206 5.28 -15.73 -19.55
CA GLU A 206 6.70 -15.52 -19.23
C GLU A 206 7.31 -16.77 -18.59
N HIS A 207 6.59 -17.41 -17.67
CA HIS A 207 7.02 -18.66 -17.02
C HIS A 207 7.13 -19.83 -18.01
N TYR A 208 6.19 -19.95 -18.95
CA TYR A 208 6.23 -20.95 -20.00
C TYR A 208 7.45 -20.77 -20.91
N MET A 209 7.67 -19.56 -21.44
CA MET A 209 8.81 -19.25 -22.31
C MET A 209 10.15 -19.48 -21.60
N ALA A 210 10.25 -19.12 -20.31
CA ALA A 210 11.46 -19.37 -19.52
C ALA A 210 11.77 -20.86 -19.34
N LYS A 211 10.74 -21.70 -19.15
CA LYS A 211 10.91 -23.16 -19.05
C LYS A 211 11.34 -23.79 -20.37
N GLU A 212 10.75 -23.34 -21.48
CA GLU A 212 11.10 -23.80 -22.82
C GLU A 212 12.57 -23.48 -23.14
N ALA A 213 13.00 -22.24 -22.91
CA ALA A 213 14.40 -21.83 -23.10
C ALA A 213 15.39 -22.62 -22.22
N LEU A 214 15.01 -22.99 -20.99
CA LEU A 214 15.85 -23.83 -20.13
C LEU A 214 15.97 -25.26 -20.67
N ALA A 215 14.87 -25.84 -21.13
CA ALA A 215 14.84 -27.20 -21.67
C ALA A 215 15.67 -27.32 -22.96
N GLU A 216 15.55 -26.34 -23.85
CA GLU A 216 16.37 -26.24 -25.07
C GLU A 216 17.86 -26.15 -24.71
N ASN A 217 18.25 -25.26 -23.79
CA ASN A 217 19.64 -25.13 -23.34
C ASN A 217 20.19 -26.41 -22.70
N GLN A 218 19.37 -27.13 -21.91
CA GLN A 218 19.77 -28.42 -21.34
C GLN A 218 19.93 -29.49 -22.42
N SER A 219 19.04 -29.52 -23.42
CA SER A 219 19.13 -30.46 -24.54
C SER A 219 20.39 -30.20 -25.37
N LEU A 220 20.69 -28.94 -25.67
CA LEU A 220 21.88 -28.52 -26.39
C LEU A 220 23.16 -28.88 -25.62
N SER A 221 23.18 -28.63 -24.30
CA SER A 221 24.32 -28.98 -23.44
C SER A 221 24.60 -30.49 -23.44
N LYS A 222 23.56 -31.34 -23.39
CA LYS A 222 23.72 -32.81 -23.48
C LYS A 222 24.28 -33.25 -24.82
N THR A 223 23.81 -32.67 -25.93
CA THR A 223 24.30 -32.97 -27.27
C THR A 223 25.77 -32.60 -27.41
N VAL A 224 26.16 -31.40 -26.98
CA VAL A 224 27.56 -30.92 -27.03
C VAL A 224 28.46 -31.81 -26.17
N LEU A 225 28.04 -32.19 -24.97
CA LEU A 225 28.81 -33.09 -24.11
C LEU A 225 28.99 -34.47 -24.75
N GLY A 226 27.93 -35.02 -25.36
CA GLY A 226 27.98 -36.29 -26.07
C GLY A 226 28.88 -36.27 -27.31
N ASP A 227 28.88 -35.18 -28.08
CA ASP A 227 29.76 -35.00 -29.24
C ASP A 227 31.23 -34.86 -28.81
N MET A 228 31.49 -34.14 -27.71
CA MET A 228 32.83 -34.03 -27.14
C MET A 228 33.35 -35.37 -26.64
N GLU A 229 32.51 -36.18 -25.99
CA GLU A 229 32.87 -37.53 -25.55
C GLU A 229 33.16 -38.46 -26.75
N ARG A 230 32.37 -38.37 -27.83
CA ARG A 230 32.66 -39.07 -29.09
C ARG A 230 34.01 -38.66 -29.67
N GLN A 231 34.29 -37.36 -29.79
CA GLN A 231 35.59 -36.89 -30.30
C GLN A 231 36.76 -37.35 -29.42
N ILE A 232 36.63 -37.30 -28.10
CA ILE A 232 37.66 -37.80 -27.17
C ILE A 232 37.86 -39.30 -27.38
N SER A 233 36.79 -40.06 -27.55
CA SER A 233 36.87 -41.50 -27.81
C SER A 233 37.57 -41.81 -29.13
N GLU A 234 37.28 -41.06 -30.20
CA GLU A 234 37.94 -41.18 -31.51
C GLU A 234 39.43 -40.82 -31.45
N LEU A 235 39.77 -39.72 -30.76
CA LEU A 235 41.16 -39.31 -30.52
C LEU A 235 41.92 -40.38 -29.73
N ARG A 236 41.30 -40.97 -28.71
CA ARG A 236 41.86 -42.06 -27.91
C ARG A 236 42.07 -43.32 -28.76
N GLN A 237 41.16 -43.62 -29.69
CA GLN A 237 41.27 -44.76 -30.61
C GLN A 237 42.41 -44.54 -31.61
N ARG A 238 42.55 -43.33 -32.18
CA ARG A 238 43.68 -42.97 -33.05
C ARG A 238 45.03 -43.06 -32.34
N GLY A 239 45.12 -42.60 -31.09
CA GLY A 239 46.34 -42.74 -30.28
C GLY A 239 46.72 -44.19 -29.97
N ARG A 240 45.75 -45.12 -29.96
CA ARG A 240 46.00 -46.56 -29.71
C ARG A 240 46.51 -47.33 -30.93
N ILE A 241 46.25 -46.82 -32.14
CA ILE A 241 46.71 -47.43 -33.41
C ILE A 241 48.19 -47.08 -33.68
N GLN A 242 48.75 -46.06 -33.01
CA GLN A 242 50.18 -45.73 -33.00
C GLN A 242 50.89 -46.32 -31.77
N SER A 243 50.98 -47.64 -31.69
CA SER A 243 51.91 -48.35 -30.81
C SER A 243 52.50 -49.52 -31.61
N PRO A 244 53.81 -49.54 -31.91
CA PRO A 244 54.41 -50.71 -32.54
C PRO A 244 54.62 -51.79 -31.48
N MET A 245 54.07 -52.98 -31.76
CA MET A 245 54.53 -54.22 -31.14
C MET A 245 56.02 -54.41 -31.45
N ASN A 246 56.83 -54.61 -30.42
CA ASN A 246 58.01 -55.47 -30.50
C ASN A 246 58.20 -56.17 -29.16
N ASN A 247 57.92 -57.47 -29.15
CA ASN A 247 58.34 -58.41 -28.11
C ASN A 247 59.60 -59.12 -28.63
N SER A 248 60.69 -59.12 -27.86
CA SER A 248 61.57 -60.27 -27.79
C SER A 248 62.46 -60.25 -26.54
N LEU A 249 62.51 -61.42 -25.90
CA LEU A 249 63.42 -61.95 -24.88
C LEU A 249 63.09 -61.76 -23.38
N SER A 250 62.87 -62.91 -22.75
CA SER A 250 63.07 -63.27 -21.34
C SER A 250 64.20 -64.33 -21.27
N PRO A 251 64.68 -64.83 -20.10
CA PRO A 251 64.42 -64.48 -18.70
C PRO A 251 65.69 -64.35 -17.80
N SER A 252 65.60 -63.74 -16.61
CA SER A 252 66.16 -64.26 -15.31
C SER A 252 66.27 -63.16 -14.22
N SER A 253 65.74 -63.47 -13.04
CA SER A 253 65.72 -62.72 -11.75
C SER A 253 67.00 -62.91 -10.89
N PRO A 254 67.09 -62.46 -9.61
CA PRO A 254 67.03 -61.11 -8.94
C PRO A 254 68.34 -60.89 -8.09
N PRO A 255 68.47 -60.21 -6.91
CA PRO A 255 67.98 -58.96 -6.24
C PRO A 255 69.21 -58.02 -5.88
N PRO A 256 69.35 -57.17 -4.81
CA PRO A 256 68.43 -56.55 -3.82
C PRO A 256 68.61 -55.02 -3.59
N GLU A 257 67.88 -54.52 -2.58
CA GLU A 257 67.88 -53.21 -1.93
C GLU A 257 69.21 -52.71 -1.31
N HIS A 258 69.22 -51.39 -1.06
CA HIS A 258 69.84 -50.60 0.02
C HIS A 258 71.28 -50.05 -0.12
N GLU A 259 71.35 -48.71 -0.22
CA GLU A 259 72.11 -47.77 0.63
C GLU A 259 71.63 -46.35 0.26
N ASP A 260 70.80 -45.66 1.07
CA ASP A 260 71.20 -44.69 2.11
C ASP A 260 72.52 -43.96 1.75
N LYS A 261 72.63 -42.63 1.68
CA LYS A 261 72.22 -41.59 2.64
C LYS A 261 72.63 -40.18 2.08
N PRO A 262 72.59 -39.06 2.82
CA PRO A 262 71.81 -37.87 2.47
C PRO A 262 72.70 -36.61 2.26
N THR A 263 72.15 -35.43 2.59
CA THR A 263 72.73 -34.07 2.71
C THR A 263 72.88 -33.31 1.39
N VAL A 264 72.31 -32.10 1.20
CA VAL A 264 71.74 -31.08 2.11
C VAL A 264 70.48 -30.50 1.49
#